data_AF-A0A443SA62-F1
#
_entry.id   AF-A0A443SA62-F1
#
_cell.length_a   1.000
_cell.length_b   1.000
_cell.length_c   1.000
_cell.angle_alpha   90.00
_cell.angle_beta   90.00
_cell.angle_gamma   90.00
#
_symmetry.space_group_name_H-M   'P 1'
#
loop_
_entity.id
_entity.type
_entity.pdbx_description
1 polymer ?
#
loop_
_entity_poly.entity_id
_entity_poly.type
_entity_poly.pdbx_seq_one_letter_code
_entity_poly.pdbx_strand_id
1 'polypeptide(L)'
;MSSAIRTICSSLRIQKPKVCEGIANVFQDDIDFILRNTNLEANEMCAVLLGLDCARTITPNLNWTLELPVKTVKPFNRAMFENKAVMQVVHLTDIHLDLHYMPGTLASCGEPLCCRVNNGFSNAVMNKAGLWGDYGKCDSPVITVIHALNHIKENHPFADYWLWTGDVGPHDVWNSSRSDVVTHIRVLTHLLQRHTTVPILPVIGNHEAVPANSFPPPELNDRHSISWLYDTFANEWSNMLPQRAVQSLR
;
A
#
# COMPACT_ATOMS: atom_id res chain seq x y z
N MET A 1 -8.31 24.93 -1.61
CA MET A 1 -9.34 23.86 -1.64
C MET A 1 -9.44 23.05 -0.36
N SER A 2 -8.36 22.87 0.41
CA SER A 2 -8.36 22.18 1.71
C SER A 2 -9.52 22.57 2.65
N SER A 3 -9.89 23.85 2.72
CA SER A 3 -11.04 24.28 3.53
C SER A 3 -12.37 23.68 3.08
N ALA A 4 -12.59 23.40 1.79
CA ALA A 4 -13.82 22.79 1.30
C ALA A 4 -13.88 21.29 1.65
N ILE A 5 -12.79 20.55 1.43
CA ILE A 5 -12.68 19.12 1.80
C ILE A 5 -12.90 18.94 3.30
N ARG A 6 -12.22 19.75 4.12
CA ARG A 6 -12.37 19.75 5.58
C ARG A 6 -13.80 20.04 6.02
N THR A 7 -14.42 21.08 5.45
CA THR A 7 -15.80 21.46 5.79
C THR A 7 -16.78 20.35 5.40
N ILE A 8 -16.70 19.81 4.17
CA ILE A 8 -17.59 18.72 3.72
C ILE A 8 -17.44 17.49 4.63
N CYS A 9 -16.20 17.04 4.88
CA CYS A 9 -15.94 15.87 5.71
C CYS A 9 -16.48 16.02 7.14
N SER A 10 -16.31 17.21 7.74
CA SER A 10 -16.75 17.49 9.11
C SER A 10 -18.27 17.70 9.19
N SER A 11 -18.85 18.47 8.25
CA SER A 11 -20.29 18.76 8.22
C SER A 11 -21.13 17.52 7.94
N LEU A 12 -20.65 16.61 7.08
CA LEU A 12 -21.30 15.34 6.78
C LEU A 12 -20.96 14.22 7.78
N ARG A 13 -20.14 14.51 8.80
CA ARG A 13 -19.71 13.55 9.84
C ARG A 13 -19.11 12.26 9.26
N ILE A 14 -18.33 12.39 8.18
CA ILE A 14 -17.69 11.25 7.50
C ILE A 14 -16.62 10.62 8.40
N GLN A 15 -15.79 11.46 9.03
CA GLN A 15 -14.75 11.06 9.97
C GLN A 15 -14.61 12.11 11.09
N LYS A 16 -13.77 11.82 12.09
CA LYS A 16 -13.42 12.80 13.13
C LYS A 16 -12.72 14.03 12.54
N PRO A 17 -12.85 15.22 13.16
CA PRO A 17 -12.25 16.46 12.65
C PRO A 17 -10.74 16.37 12.36
N LYS A 18 -9.97 15.71 13.24
CA LYS A 18 -8.52 15.49 13.05
C LYS A 18 -8.21 14.70 11.78
N VAL A 19 -9.00 13.66 11.49
CA VAL A 19 -8.83 12.83 10.28
C VAL A 19 -9.21 13.64 9.05
N CYS A 20 -10.35 14.36 9.09
CA CYS A 20 -10.78 15.24 8.00
C CYS A 20 -9.74 16.32 7.66
N GLU A 21 -9.12 16.92 8.68
CA GLU A 21 -8.05 17.90 8.51
C GLU A 21 -6.80 17.26 7.91
N GLY A 22 -6.39 16.10 8.42
CA GLY A 22 -5.25 15.34 7.89
C GLY A 22 -5.41 14.98 6.41
N ILE A 23 -6.56 14.41 6.03
CA ILE A 23 -6.87 14.10 4.62
C ILE A 23 -6.85 15.37 3.77
N ALA A 24 -7.49 16.45 4.21
CA ALA A 24 -7.51 17.70 3.46
C ALA A 24 -6.09 18.25 3.26
N ASN A 25 -5.20 18.12 4.24
CA ASN A 25 -3.83 18.62 4.16
C ASN A 25 -2.93 17.73 3.30
N VAL A 26 -3.07 16.40 3.39
CA VAL A 26 -2.25 15.45 2.61
C VAL A 26 -2.64 15.51 1.13
N PHE A 27 -3.93 15.54 0.80
CA PHE A 27 -4.42 15.42 -0.58
C PHE A 27 -4.59 16.77 -1.32
N GLN A 28 -4.50 17.92 -0.65
CA GLN A 28 -4.85 19.21 -1.28
C GLN A 28 -4.07 19.50 -2.56
N ASP A 29 -2.75 19.28 -2.57
CA ASP A 29 -1.88 19.67 -3.68
C ASP A 29 -2.18 18.82 -4.92
N ASP A 30 -2.34 17.52 -4.73
CA ASP A 30 -2.65 16.55 -5.80
C ASP A 30 -4.03 16.80 -6.38
N ILE A 31 -5.05 17.02 -5.54
CA ILE A 31 -6.40 17.34 -6.03
C ILE A 31 -6.41 18.71 -6.73
N ASP A 32 -5.69 19.73 -6.20
CA ASP A 32 -5.60 21.06 -6.83
C ASP A 32 -4.91 20.95 -8.19
N PHE A 33 -3.92 20.07 -8.31
CA PHE A 33 -3.26 19.79 -9.58
C PHE A 33 -4.21 19.09 -10.58
N ILE A 34 -4.89 18.02 -10.16
CA ILE A 34 -5.83 17.28 -11.02
C ILE A 34 -6.92 18.23 -11.54
N LEU A 35 -7.55 19.03 -10.69
CA LEU A 35 -8.61 19.96 -11.09
C LEU A 35 -8.15 21.03 -12.08
N ARG A 36 -6.89 21.46 -12.02
CA ARG A 36 -6.36 22.50 -12.91
C ARG A 36 -5.86 21.95 -14.24
N ASN A 37 -5.45 20.69 -14.28
CA ASN A 37 -4.78 20.08 -15.43
C ASN A 37 -5.60 18.99 -16.12
N THR A 38 -6.81 18.71 -15.63
CA THR A 38 -7.74 17.76 -16.25
C THR A 38 -9.08 18.43 -16.51
N ASN A 39 -9.82 17.93 -17.50
CA ASN A 39 -11.18 18.39 -17.81
C ASN A 39 -12.18 17.30 -17.41
N LEU A 40 -12.12 16.88 -16.15
CA LEU A 40 -12.98 15.84 -15.61
C LEU A 40 -14.39 16.36 -15.34
N GLU A 41 -15.39 15.60 -15.74
CA GLU A 41 -16.78 15.84 -15.38
C GLU A 41 -17.02 15.56 -13.88
N ALA A 42 -18.13 16.05 -13.33
CA ALA A 42 -18.42 15.93 -11.89
C ALA A 42 -18.52 14.47 -11.42
N ASN A 43 -19.02 13.56 -12.26
CA ASN A 43 -19.06 12.12 -11.99
C ASN A 43 -17.65 11.51 -11.97
N GLU A 44 -16.79 11.88 -12.91
CA GLU A 44 -15.40 11.41 -12.99
C GLU A 44 -14.58 11.90 -11.79
N MET A 45 -14.72 13.20 -11.46
CA MET A 45 -14.11 13.76 -10.26
C MET A 45 -14.61 13.06 -9.00
N CYS A 46 -15.88 12.65 -8.95
CA CYS A 46 -16.35 11.87 -7.82
C CYS A 46 -15.74 10.47 -7.76
N ALA A 47 -15.52 9.81 -8.91
CA ALA A 47 -14.79 8.55 -8.96
C ALA A 47 -13.35 8.69 -8.44
N VAL A 48 -12.66 9.75 -8.86
CA VAL A 48 -11.28 10.03 -8.43
C VAL A 48 -11.21 10.23 -6.92
N LEU A 49 -12.18 10.95 -6.33
CA LEU A 49 -12.14 11.32 -4.92
C LEU A 49 -12.72 10.26 -3.98
N LEU A 50 -13.77 9.57 -4.39
CA LEU A 50 -14.58 8.70 -3.52
C LEU A 50 -14.72 7.26 -4.04
N GLY A 51 -14.04 6.92 -5.13
CA GLY A 51 -14.09 5.60 -5.75
C GLY A 51 -15.22 5.42 -6.78
N LEU A 52 -15.14 4.33 -7.55
CA LEU A 52 -16.01 4.08 -8.71
C LEU A 52 -17.50 4.02 -8.36
N ASP A 53 -17.86 3.66 -7.13
CA ASP A 53 -19.25 3.67 -6.65
C ASP A 53 -19.87 5.06 -6.72
N CYS A 54 -19.06 6.13 -6.66
CA CYS A 54 -19.57 7.49 -6.83
C CYS A 54 -19.77 7.91 -8.30
N ALA A 55 -18.98 7.38 -9.24
CA ALA A 55 -19.06 7.82 -10.64
C ALA A 55 -20.39 7.50 -11.32
N ARG A 56 -21.10 6.45 -10.87
CA ARG A 56 -22.40 6.00 -11.41
C ARG A 56 -22.43 5.62 -12.91
N THR A 57 -21.40 5.94 -13.70
CA THR A 57 -21.27 5.68 -15.15
C THR A 57 -19.80 5.62 -15.59
N ILE A 58 -19.46 4.73 -16.53
CA ILE A 58 -18.14 4.70 -17.20
C ILE A 58 -18.11 5.78 -18.29
N THR A 59 -17.06 6.61 -18.31
CA THR A 59 -16.88 7.68 -19.28
C THR A 59 -15.93 7.29 -20.42
N PRO A 60 -15.91 8.02 -21.55
CA PRO A 60 -14.97 7.77 -22.65
C PRO A 60 -13.51 7.85 -22.23
N ASN A 61 -13.17 8.66 -21.22
CA ASN A 61 -11.80 8.77 -20.68
C ASN A 61 -11.30 7.46 -20.05
N LEU A 62 -12.22 6.55 -19.69
CA LEU A 62 -11.90 5.23 -19.16
C LEU A 62 -11.95 4.12 -20.23
N ASN A 63 -12.33 4.45 -21.48
CA ASN A 63 -12.50 3.50 -22.57
C ASN A 63 -11.30 3.55 -23.53
N TRP A 64 -10.36 2.62 -23.37
CA TRP A 64 -9.17 2.50 -24.21
C TRP A 64 -8.92 1.05 -24.62
N THR A 65 -8.19 0.86 -25.72
CA THR A 65 -7.88 -0.47 -26.26
C THR A 65 -6.39 -0.62 -26.47
N LEU A 66 -5.86 -1.82 -26.21
CA LEU A 66 -4.48 -2.20 -26.51
C LEU A 66 -4.47 -3.17 -27.69
N GLU A 67 -3.74 -2.84 -28.74
CA GLU A 67 -3.55 -3.75 -29.86
C GLU A 67 -2.65 -4.91 -29.44
N LEU A 68 -3.16 -6.14 -29.59
CA LEU A 68 -2.40 -7.35 -29.27
C LEU A 68 -1.62 -7.82 -30.50
N PRO A 69 -0.38 -8.31 -30.32
CA PRO A 69 0.36 -8.95 -31.41
C PRO A 69 -0.37 -10.21 -31.90
N VAL A 70 -0.18 -10.55 -33.18
CA VAL A 70 -0.79 -11.74 -33.80
C VAL A 70 -0.42 -12.99 -33.01
N LYS A 71 -1.43 -13.71 -32.51
CA LYS A 71 -1.24 -14.91 -31.70
C LYS A 71 -0.66 -16.05 -32.53
N THR A 72 0.61 -16.38 -32.32
CA THR A 72 1.15 -17.67 -32.78
C THR A 72 0.61 -18.77 -31.88
N VAL A 73 -0.41 -19.50 -32.34
CA VAL A 73 -0.99 -20.61 -31.57
C VAL A 73 -0.01 -21.78 -31.59
N LYS A 74 0.69 -21.99 -30.47
CA LYS A 74 1.37 -23.27 -30.22
C LYS A 74 0.35 -24.25 -29.62
N PRO A 75 0.27 -25.50 -30.10
CA PRO A 75 -0.63 -26.48 -29.52
C PRO A 75 -0.28 -26.71 -28.04
N PHE A 76 -1.28 -26.66 -27.17
CA PHE A 76 -1.12 -26.93 -25.75
C PHE A 76 -0.90 -28.43 -25.54
N ASN A 77 0.31 -28.83 -25.15
CA ASN A 77 0.62 -30.22 -24.83
C ASN A 77 0.54 -30.45 -23.31
N ARG A 78 -0.54 -31.11 -22.86
CA ARG A 78 -0.77 -31.41 -21.44
C ARG A 78 0.23 -32.43 -20.87
N ALA A 79 0.82 -33.29 -21.71
CA ALA A 79 1.84 -34.26 -21.29
C ALA A 79 3.14 -33.60 -20.80
N MET A 80 3.32 -32.29 -21.06
CA MET A 80 4.48 -31.51 -20.62
C MET A 80 4.52 -31.23 -19.11
N PHE A 81 3.49 -31.63 -18.37
CA PHE A 81 3.35 -31.43 -16.92
C PHE A 81 3.43 -32.71 -16.09
N GLU A 82 3.59 -33.88 -16.72
CA GLU A 82 3.80 -35.14 -16.00
C GLU A 82 5.23 -35.20 -15.45
N ASN A 83 5.40 -35.59 -14.19
CA ASN A 83 6.69 -35.79 -13.50
C ASN A 83 7.61 -34.57 -13.36
N LYS A 84 7.07 -33.35 -13.28
CA LYS A 84 7.88 -32.15 -12.99
C LYS A 84 8.07 -31.90 -11.49
N ALA A 85 9.23 -31.33 -11.16
CA ALA A 85 9.52 -30.83 -9.82
C ALA A 85 8.46 -29.79 -9.41
N VAL A 86 8.00 -29.88 -8.17
CA VAL A 86 7.05 -28.93 -7.58
C VAL A 86 7.85 -27.74 -7.07
N MET A 87 7.45 -26.55 -7.50
CA MET A 87 8.01 -25.28 -7.02
C MET A 87 7.28 -24.87 -5.74
N GLN A 88 8.02 -24.43 -4.73
CA GLN A 88 7.47 -23.85 -3.51
C GLN A 88 7.70 -22.34 -3.53
N VAL A 89 6.61 -21.57 -3.43
CA VAL A 89 6.63 -20.11 -3.40
C VAL A 89 6.01 -19.65 -2.09
N VAL A 90 6.74 -18.82 -1.34
CA VAL A 90 6.15 -18.07 -0.22
C VAL A 90 5.54 -16.80 -0.79
N HIS A 91 4.27 -16.53 -0.50
CA HIS A 91 3.60 -15.30 -0.93
C HIS A 91 3.23 -14.45 0.28
N LEU A 92 3.79 -13.24 0.34
CA LEU A 92 3.53 -12.21 1.33
C LEU A 92 2.80 -11.04 0.68
N THR A 93 1.80 -10.50 1.37
CA THR A 93 1.00 -9.36 0.87
C THR A 93 0.40 -8.62 2.05
N ASP A 94 0.07 -7.34 1.87
CA ASP A 94 -0.75 -6.54 2.79
C ASP A 94 -0.24 -6.62 4.24
N ILE A 95 1.08 -6.50 4.42
CA ILE A 95 1.70 -6.64 5.74
C ILE A 95 1.23 -5.51 6.66
N HIS A 96 1.06 -4.30 6.12
CA HIS A 96 0.66 -3.09 6.84
C HIS A 96 1.34 -3.01 8.20
N LEU A 97 2.67 -2.88 8.17
CA LEU A 97 3.50 -2.83 9.35
C LEU A 97 3.26 -1.52 10.10
N ASP A 98 2.63 -1.58 11.26
CA ASP A 98 2.42 -0.41 12.10
C ASP A 98 3.55 -0.28 13.14
N LEU A 99 4.50 0.61 12.84
CA LEU A 99 5.61 0.95 13.75
C LEU A 99 5.14 1.68 15.03
N HIS A 100 3.88 2.11 15.08
CA HIS A 100 3.28 2.81 16.23
C HIS A 100 2.25 1.98 16.99
N TYR A 101 2.02 0.72 16.60
CA TYR A 101 1.12 -0.17 17.32
C TYR A 101 1.57 -0.33 18.77
N MET A 102 0.63 -0.18 19.70
CA MET A 102 0.88 -0.27 21.14
C MET A 102 -0.17 -1.14 21.83
N PRO A 103 0.21 -2.32 22.38
CA PRO A 103 -0.68 -3.15 23.17
C PRO A 103 -1.28 -2.37 24.34
N GLY A 104 -2.55 -2.63 24.62
CA GLY A 104 -3.27 -1.97 25.70
C GLY A 104 -4.01 -0.69 25.33
N THR A 105 -3.79 -0.18 24.12
CA THR A 105 -4.51 0.99 23.60
C THR A 105 -5.91 0.64 23.11
N LEU A 106 -6.70 1.65 22.75
CA LEU A 106 -8.05 1.46 22.23
C LEU A 106 -8.01 0.79 20.85
N ALA A 107 -8.63 -0.38 20.73
CA ALA A 107 -8.79 -1.09 19.46
C ALA A 107 -9.97 -0.58 18.62
N SER A 108 -10.97 -0.01 19.29
CA SER A 108 -12.10 0.72 18.71
C SER A 108 -12.09 2.14 19.25
N CYS A 109 -11.49 3.02 18.45
CA CYS A 109 -11.28 4.43 18.77
C CYS A 109 -12.15 5.36 17.91
N GLY A 110 -12.90 4.85 16.93
CA GLY A 110 -13.73 5.65 16.01
C GLY A 110 -12.94 6.42 14.95
N GLU A 111 -11.68 6.04 14.69
CA GLU A 111 -10.86 6.49 13.55
C GLU A 111 -10.68 5.32 12.56
N PRO A 112 -10.18 5.56 11.34
CA PRO A 112 -9.93 4.48 10.38
C PRO A 112 -8.83 3.51 10.82
N LEU A 113 -7.88 3.97 11.65
CA LEU A 113 -6.84 3.17 12.28
C LEU A 113 -6.74 3.51 13.78
N CYS A 114 -6.66 2.48 14.60
CA CYS A 114 -6.60 2.49 16.06
C CYS A 114 -5.37 1.72 16.57
N CYS A 115 -5.38 1.25 17.82
CA CYS A 115 -4.29 0.50 18.45
C CYS A 115 -2.96 1.26 18.60
N ARG A 116 -2.98 2.59 18.62
CA ARG A 116 -1.81 3.43 18.82
C ARG A 116 -1.94 4.30 20.08
N VAL A 117 -0.81 4.78 20.59
CA VAL A 117 -0.74 5.58 21.83
C VAL A 117 -1.64 6.81 21.77
N ASN A 118 -1.73 7.47 20.60
CA ASN A 118 -2.55 8.65 20.39
C ASN A 118 -4.07 8.37 20.45
N ASN A 119 -4.50 7.11 20.37
CA ASN A 119 -5.90 6.76 20.54
C ASN A 119 -6.29 6.70 22.03
N GLY A 120 -5.31 6.56 22.93
CA GLY A 120 -5.53 6.40 24.37
C GLY A 120 -5.56 4.94 24.82
N PHE A 121 -5.48 4.72 26.14
CA PHE A 121 -5.50 3.39 26.75
C PHE A 121 -6.91 2.97 27.17
N SER A 122 -7.16 1.66 27.14
CA SER A 122 -8.43 1.07 27.56
C SER A 122 -8.25 0.11 28.72
N ASN A 123 -9.09 0.25 29.74
CA ASN A 123 -9.21 -0.73 30.83
C ASN A 123 -10.26 -1.82 30.52
N ALA A 124 -11.09 -1.61 29.49
CA ALA A 124 -12.09 -2.58 29.07
C ALA A 124 -11.43 -3.66 28.22
N VAL A 125 -11.46 -4.91 28.70
CA VAL A 125 -10.82 -6.07 28.05
C VAL A 125 -11.24 -6.20 26.57
N MET A 126 -12.52 -5.97 26.27
CA MET A 126 -13.08 -6.09 24.90
C MET A 126 -12.67 -4.95 23.95
N ASN A 127 -12.05 -3.88 24.44
CA ASN A 127 -11.64 -2.74 23.63
C ASN A 127 -10.17 -2.38 23.86
N LYS A 128 -9.35 -3.41 24.13
CA LYS A 128 -7.94 -3.27 24.49
C LYS A 128 -7.11 -4.03 23.47
N ALA A 129 -6.30 -3.31 22.71
CA ALA A 129 -5.40 -3.84 21.71
C ALA A 129 -4.54 -4.97 22.28
N GLY A 130 -4.58 -6.14 21.64
CA GLY A 130 -3.79 -7.31 22.03
C GLY A 130 -2.30 -7.12 21.78
N LEU A 131 -1.48 -8.02 22.32
CA LEU A 131 -0.02 -8.02 22.10
C LEU A 131 0.31 -8.28 20.62
N TRP A 132 -0.34 -9.29 20.02
CA TRP A 132 -0.07 -9.80 18.68
C TRP A 132 -0.94 -9.15 17.58
N GLY A 133 -1.71 -8.12 17.92
CA GLY A 133 -2.74 -7.55 17.06
C GLY A 133 -4.10 -7.55 17.73
N ASP A 134 -5.10 -7.05 17.00
CA ASP A 134 -6.48 -6.97 17.45
C ASP A 134 -7.43 -7.16 16.25
N TYR A 135 -8.68 -7.57 16.51
CA TYR A 135 -9.72 -7.69 15.48
C TYR A 135 -10.43 -6.36 15.18
N GLY A 136 -10.09 -5.30 15.91
CA GLY A 136 -10.52 -3.92 15.62
C GLY A 136 -9.89 -3.35 14.36
N LYS A 137 -10.03 -2.03 14.19
CA LYS A 137 -9.44 -1.31 13.05
C LYS A 137 -7.96 -1.04 13.33
N CYS A 138 -7.14 -2.07 13.26
CA CYS A 138 -5.73 -2.02 13.65
C CYS A 138 -4.88 -2.74 12.60
N ASP A 139 -3.64 -2.26 12.46
CA ASP A 139 -2.64 -2.83 11.56
C ASP A 139 -1.65 -3.72 12.32
N SER A 140 -0.74 -4.36 11.60
CA SER A 140 0.14 -5.40 12.13
C SER A 140 1.25 -4.84 13.02
N PRO A 141 1.38 -5.27 14.29
CA PRO A 141 2.54 -4.92 15.10
C PRO A 141 3.81 -5.62 14.60
N VAL A 142 4.95 -4.96 14.80
CA VAL A 142 6.28 -5.48 14.45
C VAL A 142 6.52 -6.90 14.96
N ILE A 143 6.07 -7.22 16.18
CA ILE A 143 6.28 -8.54 16.77
C ILE A 143 5.55 -9.66 15.99
N THR A 144 4.37 -9.38 15.45
CA THR A 144 3.58 -10.36 14.71
C THR A 144 4.21 -10.62 13.35
N VAL A 145 4.69 -9.57 12.68
CA VAL A 145 5.43 -9.69 11.43
C VAL A 145 6.71 -10.51 11.65
N ILE A 146 7.51 -10.20 12.67
CA ILE A 146 8.71 -10.98 13.00
C ILE A 146 8.37 -12.45 13.31
N HIS A 147 7.32 -12.70 14.08
CA HIS A 147 6.91 -14.06 14.42
C HIS A 147 6.49 -14.86 13.17
N ALA A 148 5.71 -14.25 12.27
CA ALA A 148 5.33 -14.86 11.00
C ALA A 148 6.55 -15.16 10.13
N LEU A 149 7.49 -14.21 10.00
CA LEU A 149 8.71 -14.41 9.22
C LEU A 149 9.62 -15.50 9.78
N ASN A 150 9.73 -15.62 11.11
CA ASN A 150 10.45 -16.72 11.76
C ASN A 150 9.79 -18.07 11.44
N HIS A 151 8.46 -18.14 11.54
CA HIS A 151 7.73 -19.36 11.21
C HIS A 151 7.95 -19.78 9.75
N ILE A 152 7.90 -18.83 8.81
CA ILE A 152 8.17 -19.11 7.39
C ILE A 152 9.60 -19.58 7.19
N LYS A 153 10.58 -18.91 7.82
CA LYS A 153 12.00 -19.29 7.74
C LYS A 153 12.25 -20.72 8.24
N GLU A 154 11.55 -21.14 9.29
CA GLU A 154 11.69 -22.49 9.86
C GLU A 154 11.02 -23.57 9.02
N ASN A 155 9.83 -23.29 8.46
CA ASN A 155 9.02 -24.29 7.76
C ASN A 155 9.23 -24.32 6.23
N HIS A 156 9.71 -23.21 5.66
CA HIS A 156 9.96 -23.03 4.23
C HIS A 156 11.37 -22.47 3.94
N PRO A 157 12.45 -22.99 4.56
CA PRO A 157 13.80 -22.45 4.38
C PRO A 157 14.34 -22.59 2.95
N PHE A 158 13.76 -23.49 2.16
CA PHE A 158 14.19 -23.82 0.79
C PHE A 158 13.12 -23.52 -0.26
N ALA A 159 12.20 -22.59 0.02
CA ALA A 159 11.30 -22.07 -1.01
C ALA A 159 12.13 -21.53 -2.20
N ASP A 160 11.66 -21.72 -3.43
CA ASP A 160 12.39 -21.29 -4.62
C ASP A 160 12.54 -19.76 -4.67
N TYR A 161 11.51 -19.04 -4.22
CA TYR A 161 11.54 -17.60 -3.99
C TYR A 161 10.38 -17.15 -3.10
N TRP A 162 10.47 -15.91 -2.62
CA TRP A 162 9.38 -15.21 -1.95
C TRP A 162 8.79 -14.18 -2.91
N LEU A 163 7.47 -14.22 -3.11
CA LEU A 163 6.71 -13.18 -3.79
C LEU A 163 6.17 -12.22 -2.74
N TRP A 164 6.45 -10.92 -2.86
CA TRP A 164 5.96 -9.91 -1.93
C TRP A 164 5.17 -8.83 -2.66
N THR A 165 3.85 -8.79 -2.50
CA THR A 165 2.96 -7.97 -3.33
C THR A 165 2.57 -6.61 -2.73
N GLY A 166 3.47 -5.98 -1.97
CA GLY A 166 3.31 -4.58 -1.54
C GLY A 166 2.48 -4.40 -0.27
N ASP A 167 1.92 -3.20 -0.12
CA ASP A 167 1.16 -2.71 1.03
C ASP A 167 1.93 -2.86 2.36
N VAL A 168 3.05 -2.12 2.41
CA VAL A 168 4.06 -2.05 3.46
C VAL A 168 3.55 -1.28 4.67
N GLY A 169 3.09 -0.05 4.45
CA GLY A 169 2.79 0.92 5.50
C GLY A 169 1.35 0.78 6.03
N PRO A 170 1.07 1.36 7.21
CA PRO A 170 -0.24 1.25 7.83
C PRO A 170 -1.30 2.15 7.17
N HIS A 171 -2.55 2.03 7.62
CA HIS A 171 -3.73 2.73 7.14
C HIS A 171 -3.90 4.13 7.77
N ASP A 172 -2.83 4.80 8.18
CA ASP A 172 -2.82 6.17 8.74
C ASP A 172 -2.69 7.26 7.67
N VAL A 173 -3.38 7.07 6.54
CA VAL A 173 -3.25 7.89 5.32
C VAL A 173 -3.50 9.39 5.50
N TRP A 174 -4.15 9.80 6.59
CA TRP A 174 -4.38 11.20 6.94
C TRP A 174 -3.22 11.85 7.70
N ASN A 175 -2.23 11.05 8.13
CA ASN A 175 -1.11 11.46 8.95
C ASN A 175 0.16 10.69 8.55
N SER A 176 0.45 10.66 7.25
CA SER A 176 1.65 10.05 6.69
C SER A 176 2.45 11.08 5.89
N SER A 177 3.77 10.96 5.92
CA SER A 177 4.71 11.77 5.16
C SER A 177 5.61 10.91 4.28
N ARG A 178 6.32 11.52 3.32
CA ARG A 178 7.28 10.79 2.46
C ARG A 178 8.35 10.08 3.31
N SER A 179 8.83 10.73 4.37
CA SER A 179 9.79 10.13 5.29
C SER A 179 9.25 8.93 6.05
N ASP A 180 7.98 8.94 6.42
CA ASP A 180 7.34 7.81 7.11
C ASP A 180 7.24 6.62 6.16
N VAL A 181 6.76 6.83 4.93
CA VAL A 181 6.70 5.81 3.88
C VAL A 181 8.08 5.19 3.61
N VAL A 182 9.10 6.01 3.38
CA VAL A 182 10.48 5.53 3.15
C VAL A 182 10.98 4.70 4.33
N THR A 183 10.65 5.10 5.56
CA THR A 183 11.02 4.37 6.77
C THR A 183 10.36 2.99 6.80
N HIS A 184 9.07 2.89 6.51
CA HIS A 184 8.36 1.62 6.47
C HIS A 184 8.94 0.68 5.40
N ILE A 185 9.19 1.20 4.19
CA ILE A 185 9.79 0.42 3.09
C ILE A 185 11.15 -0.14 3.50
N ARG A 186 12.01 0.70 4.08
CA ARG A 186 13.33 0.30 4.59
C ARG A 186 13.25 -0.77 5.66
N VAL A 187 12.41 -0.55 6.68
CA VAL A 187 12.29 -1.47 7.81
C VAL A 187 11.79 -2.82 7.32
N LEU A 188 10.71 -2.85 6.54
CA LEU A 188 10.14 -4.11 6.08
C LEU A 188 11.07 -4.82 5.07
N THR A 189 11.68 -4.09 4.13
CA THR A 189 12.67 -4.67 3.19
C THR A 189 13.82 -5.34 3.95
N HIS A 190 14.42 -4.66 4.92
CA HIS A 190 15.50 -5.22 5.73
C HIS A 190 15.04 -6.36 6.64
N LEU A 191 13.82 -6.31 7.17
CA LEU A 191 13.25 -7.44 7.90
C LEU A 191 13.16 -8.66 6.99
N LEU A 192 12.57 -8.55 5.80
CA LEU A 192 12.44 -9.66 4.86
C LEU A 192 13.82 -10.24 4.47
N GLN A 193 14.77 -9.38 4.08
CA GLN A 193 16.13 -9.79 3.71
C GLN A 193 16.88 -10.52 4.83
N ARG A 194 16.58 -10.22 6.10
CA ARG A 194 17.19 -10.92 7.25
C ARG A 194 16.59 -12.30 7.53
N HIS A 195 15.36 -12.55 7.06
CA HIS A 195 14.63 -13.79 7.33
C HIS A 195 14.73 -14.82 6.21
N THR A 196 15.31 -14.47 5.06
CA THR A 196 15.53 -15.42 3.97
C THR A 196 16.81 -15.15 3.21
N THR A 197 17.39 -16.21 2.67
CA THR A 197 18.51 -16.15 1.70
C THR A 197 18.04 -16.40 0.28
N VAL A 198 16.77 -16.78 0.09
CA VAL A 198 16.19 -17.05 -1.23
C VAL A 198 15.75 -15.73 -1.88
N PRO A 199 15.67 -15.65 -3.22
CA PRO A 199 15.27 -14.42 -3.90
C PRO A 199 13.90 -13.92 -3.42
N ILE A 200 13.77 -12.61 -3.28
CA ILE A 200 12.51 -11.94 -2.98
C ILE A 200 12.13 -11.10 -4.21
N LEU A 201 10.92 -11.30 -4.72
CA LEU A 201 10.36 -10.58 -5.86
C LEU A 201 9.26 -9.63 -5.36
N PRO A 202 9.59 -8.33 -5.16
CA PRO A 202 8.63 -7.34 -4.70
C PRO A 202 7.73 -6.81 -5.83
N VAL A 203 6.53 -6.39 -5.47
CA VAL A 203 5.58 -5.60 -6.27
C VAL A 203 5.16 -4.40 -5.43
N ILE A 204 4.93 -3.27 -6.10
CA ILE A 204 4.50 -2.02 -5.47
C ILE A 204 2.98 -2.09 -5.27
N GLY A 205 2.51 -1.89 -4.05
CA GLY A 205 1.10 -1.78 -3.72
C GLY A 205 0.60 -0.33 -3.81
N ASN A 206 -0.62 -0.09 -3.36
CA ASN A 206 -1.25 1.23 -3.47
C ASN A 206 -1.02 2.11 -2.22
N HIS A 207 -0.64 1.51 -1.08
CA HIS A 207 -0.30 2.23 0.15
C HIS A 207 1.15 2.74 0.21
N GLU A 208 1.96 2.46 -0.81
CA GLU A 208 3.35 2.94 -0.89
C GLU A 208 3.48 4.42 -1.25
N ALA A 209 2.45 5.04 -1.82
CA ALA A 209 2.48 6.46 -2.12
C ALA A 209 1.95 7.31 -0.96
N VAL A 210 2.39 8.56 -0.90
CA VAL A 210 1.74 9.60 -0.09
C VAL A 210 1.47 10.82 -0.98
N PRO A 211 0.19 11.21 -1.15
CA PRO A 211 -1.03 10.58 -0.64
C PRO A 211 -1.25 9.13 -1.12
N ALA A 212 -1.97 8.32 -0.34
CA ALA A 212 -2.25 6.92 -0.71
C ALA A 212 -2.96 6.85 -2.07
N ASN A 213 -2.61 5.86 -2.89
CA ASN A 213 -3.06 5.68 -4.27
C ASN A 213 -2.57 6.75 -5.28
N SER A 214 -1.84 7.78 -4.85
CA SER A 214 -1.35 8.81 -5.77
C SER A 214 -0.08 8.34 -6.49
N PHE A 215 -0.26 7.76 -7.69
CA PHE A 215 0.84 7.36 -8.58
C PHE A 215 0.80 8.16 -9.90
N PRO A 216 1.31 9.41 -9.89
CA PRO A 216 1.51 10.23 -11.08
C PRO A 216 2.26 9.45 -12.18
N PRO A 217 1.80 9.51 -13.44
CA PRO A 217 2.45 8.79 -14.52
C PRO A 217 3.77 9.47 -14.93
N PRO A 218 4.67 8.78 -15.65
CA PRO A 218 6.03 9.25 -15.91
C PRO A 218 6.14 10.59 -16.66
N GLU A 219 5.08 11.01 -17.34
CA GLU A 219 5.00 12.30 -18.03
C GLU A 219 5.05 13.49 -17.06
N LEU A 220 4.69 13.29 -15.78
CA LEU A 220 4.78 14.31 -14.73
C LEU A 220 6.18 14.27 -14.08
N ASN A 221 7.08 15.11 -14.59
CA ASN A 221 8.48 15.21 -14.15
C ASN A 221 8.78 16.47 -13.31
N ASP A 222 7.76 17.08 -12.72
CA ASP A 222 7.89 18.26 -11.86
C ASP A 222 7.84 17.90 -10.36
N ARG A 223 7.47 18.87 -9.51
CA ARG A 223 7.34 18.66 -8.05
C ARG A 223 6.31 17.59 -7.66
N HIS A 224 5.37 17.24 -8.53
CA HIS A 224 4.36 16.20 -8.31
C HIS A 224 4.86 14.81 -8.76
N SER A 225 6.07 14.71 -9.31
CA SER A 225 6.67 13.42 -9.66
C SER A 225 6.77 12.49 -8.44
N ILE A 226 6.56 11.20 -8.69
CA ILE A 226 6.73 10.11 -7.71
C ILE A 226 8.11 9.46 -7.75
N SER A 227 9.07 10.07 -8.46
CA SER A 227 10.44 9.52 -8.58
C SER A 227 11.09 9.25 -7.22
N TRP A 228 10.81 10.06 -6.19
CA TRP A 228 11.33 9.87 -4.84
C TRP A 228 11.02 8.47 -4.27
N LEU A 229 9.84 7.92 -4.59
CA LEU A 229 9.38 6.61 -4.12
C LEU A 229 10.05 5.50 -4.92
N TYR A 230 10.06 5.64 -6.24
CA TYR A 230 10.69 4.66 -7.12
C TYR A 230 12.21 4.59 -6.96
N ASP A 231 12.87 5.73 -6.73
CA ASP A 231 14.29 5.79 -6.36
C ASP A 231 14.54 5.08 -5.03
N THR A 232 13.62 5.20 -4.07
CA THR A 232 13.68 4.46 -2.81
C THR A 232 13.64 2.95 -3.09
N PHE A 233 12.68 2.46 -3.87
CA PHE A 233 12.64 1.03 -4.25
C PHE A 233 13.88 0.57 -4.99
N ALA A 234 14.33 1.34 -5.98
CA ALA A 234 15.52 1.02 -6.75
C ALA A 234 16.78 0.89 -5.86
N ASN A 235 16.87 1.70 -4.80
CA ASN A 235 17.98 1.66 -3.85
C ASN A 235 17.83 0.52 -2.84
N GLU A 236 16.66 0.34 -2.21
CA GLU A 236 16.45 -0.67 -1.18
C GLU A 236 16.40 -2.11 -1.76
N TRP A 237 15.92 -2.25 -3.01
CA TRP A 237 15.77 -3.55 -3.68
C TRP A 237 16.93 -3.88 -4.64
N SER A 238 17.97 -3.04 -4.70
CA SER A 238 19.08 -3.23 -5.64
C SER A 238 19.79 -4.57 -5.49
N ASN A 239 19.85 -5.09 -4.26
CA ASN A 239 20.49 -6.37 -3.94
C ASN A 239 19.55 -7.58 -4.13
N MET A 240 18.25 -7.34 -4.29
CA MET A 240 17.24 -8.37 -4.52
C MET A 240 16.96 -8.58 -6.01
N LEU A 241 17.22 -7.55 -6.84
CA LEU A 241 16.80 -7.50 -8.24
C LEU A 241 17.98 -7.39 -9.21
N PRO A 242 17.90 -8.00 -10.40
CA PRO A 242 18.87 -7.76 -11.46
C PRO A 242 18.91 -6.28 -11.88
N GLN A 243 20.07 -5.80 -12.32
CA GLN A 243 20.28 -4.40 -12.70
C GLN A 243 19.24 -3.88 -13.71
N ARG A 244 18.83 -4.70 -14.69
CA ARG A 244 17.80 -4.33 -15.66
C ARG A 244 16.43 -4.07 -15.02
N ALA A 245 16.05 -4.85 -14.01
CA ALA A 245 14.80 -4.66 -13.29
C ALA A 245 14.86 -3.42 -12.38
N VAL A 246 16.01 -3.16 -11.76
CA VAL A 246 16.25 -1.93 -10.98
C VAL A 246 16.16 -0.69 -11.88
N GLN A 247 16.67 -0.77 -13.12
CA GLN A 247 16.58 0.32 -14.09
C GLN A 247 15.15 0.64 -14.50
N SER A 248 14.27 -0.36 -14.65
CA SER A 248 12.85 -0.11 -14.98
C SER A 248 12.03 0.48 -13.83
N LEU A 249 12.57 0.50 -12.60
CA LEU A 249 11.95 1.23 -11.51
C LEU A 249 12.21 2.74 -11.64
N ARG A 250 13.30 3.16 -12.26
CA ARG A 250 13.72 4.58 -12.33
C ARG A 250 13.18 5.32 -13.54
#